data_AF-A0A972ZEC3-F1
#
_entry.id   AF-A0A972ZEC3-F1
#
_cell.length_a   1.000
_cell.length_b   1.000
_cell.length_c   1.000
_cell.angle_alpha   90.00
_cell.angle_beta   90.00
_cell.angle_gamma   90.00
#
_symmetry.space_group_name_H-M   'P 1'
#
loop_
_entity.id
_entity.type
_entity.pdbx_description
1 polymer ?
#
loop_
_entity_poly.entity_id
_entity_poly.type
_entity_poly.pdbx_seq_one_letter_code
_entity_poly.pdbx_strand_id
1 'polypeptide(L)'
;MNHCEIILASASARRHRLLAEMGVPFTVDVPDVEEVHYLDDLHRSVSENAALKCAWCRARHPGAVILAADTGIEFEGRTIMKPRSREEAAAFLRMFSAHTHTVMTGVAMGVPGGEVRLHVESSQVRFWDLTDETIETYIAQVNPLDRAGAYDINECGEMIVAGYEGSYTNIVGLPMEVVGAWLVGRGEGDSPRRHEGTEKRSAGERKRSRESAGDGIPSFAKAAEGKPSPYDSHDVVL
;
A
#
# COMPACT_ATOMS: atom_id res chain seq x y z
N MET A 1 25.76 -20.01 6.33
CA MET A 1 24.39 -20.22 5.82
C MET A 1 24.47 -19.98 4.33
N ASN A 2 24.04 -20.93 3.49
CA ASN A 2 24.05 -20.70 2.06
C ASN A 2 23.14 -19.50 1.78
N HIS A 3 23.75 -18.39 1.36
CA HIS A 3 23.06 -17.14 1.06
C HIS A 3 22.30 -17.35 -0.24
N CYS A 4 21.07 -17.81 -0.15
CA CYS A 4 20.18 -17.83 -1.29
C CYS A 4 19.86 -16.38 -1.64
N GLU A 5 20.08 -15.98 -2.90
CA GLU A 5 19.72 -14.65 -3.38
C GLU A 5 18.21 -14.43 -3.20
N ILE A 6 17.82 -13.24 -2.76
CA ILE A 6 16.42 -12.83 -2.70
C ILE A 6 16.15 -11.90 -3.87
N ILE A 7 15.08 -12.18 -4.62
CA ILE A 7 14.62 -11.35 -5.73
C ILE A 7 13.24 -10.83 -5.41
N LEU A 8 13.11 -9.50 -5.39
CA LEU A 8 11.82 -8.83 -5.37
C LEU A 8 11.29 -8.72 -6.81
N ALA A 9 10.25 -9.49 -7.10
CA ALA A 9 9.53 -9.53 -8.37
C ALA A 9 8.56 -8.33 -8.51
N SER A 10 9.07 -7.10 -8.48
CA SER A 10 8.22 -5.90 -8.52
C SER A 10 8.93 -4.63 -8.99
N ALA A 11 8.24 -3.83 -9.81
CA ALA A 11 8.64 -2.45 -10.12
C ALA A 11 8.24 -1.43 -9.04
N SER A 12 7.51 -1.84 -7.98
CA SER A 12 6.98 -0.91 -6.99
C SER A 12 8.08 -0.37 -6.07
N ALA A 13 8.37 0.93 -6.18
CA ALA A 13 9.29 1.64 -5.29
C ALA A 13 8.88 1.56 -3.81
N ARG A 14 7.59 1.36 -3.52
CA ARG A 14 7.06 1.18 -2.16
C ARG A 14 7.45 -0.18 -1.58
N ARG A 15 7.28 -1.25 -2.37
CA ARG A 15 7.67 -2.61 -1.97
C ARG A 15 9.18 -2.74 -1.80
N HIS A 16 9.95 -2.09 -2.69
CA HIS A 16 11.40 -2.00 -2.54
C HIS A 16 11.79 -1.35 -1.20
N ARG A 17 11.20 -0.18 -0.88
CA ARG A 17 11.47 0.53 0.38
C ARG A 17 11.16 -0.35 1.60
N LEU A 18 9.97 -0.95 1.65
CA LEU A 18 9.56 -1.84 2.74
C LEU A 18 10.51 -3.03 2.93
N LEU A 19 10.93 -3.69 1.84
CA LEU A 19 11.85 -4.82 1.95
C LEU A 19 13.26 -4.38 2.36
N ALA A 20 13.72 -3.22 1.87
CA ALA A 20 15.03 -2.66 2.22
C ALA A 20 15.13 -2.30 3.72
N GLU A 21 14.04 -1.88 4.35
CA GLU A 21 13.99 -1.62 5.80
C GLU A 21 14.26 -2.87 6.65
N MET A 22 14.05 -4.08 6.09
CA MET A 22 14.40 -5.34 6.75
C MET A 22 15.93 -5.56 6.86
N GLY A 23 16.73 -4.82 6.08
CA GLY A 23 18.19 -4.92 6.09
C GLY A 23 18.77 -6.19 5.44
N VAL A 24 17.94 -6.95 4.72
CA VAL A 24 18.39 -8.14 3.96
C VAL A 24 18.74 -7.73 2.53
N PRO A 25 19.90 -8.13 1.98
CA PRO A 25 20.23 -7.88 0.58
C PRO A 25 19.25 -8.60 -0.37
N PHE A 26 18.77 -7.87 -1.38
CA PHE A 26 17.95 -8.43 -2.45
C PHE A 26 18.24 -7.69 -3.76
N THR A 27 17.87 -8.33 -4.87
CA THR A 27 17.86 -7.72 -6.22
C THR A 27 16.42 -7.59 -6.71
N VAL A 28 16.20 -6.81 -7.76
CA VAL A 28 14.87 -6.61 -8.37
C VAL A 28 14.89 -7.19 -9.77
N ASP A 29 13.87 -7.98 -10.12
CA ASP A 29 13.55 -8.35 -11.49
C ASP A 29 12.07 -8.03 -11.73
N VAL A 30 11.76 -7.22 -12.74
CA VAL A 30 10.40 -6.73 -12.95
C VAL A 30 9.66 -7.73 -13.84
N PRO A 31 8.57 -8.35 -13.35
CA PRO A 31 7.81 -9.31 -14.15
C PRO A 31 7.12 -8.65 -15.34
N ASP A 32 7.26 -9.27 -16.49
CA ASP A 32 6.47 -8.97 -17.70
C ASP A 32 5.37 -10.03 -17.82
N VAL A 33 4.26 -9.79 -17.12
CA VAL A 33 3.09 -10.69 -17.07
C VAL A 33 1.80 -9.90 -17.28
N GLU A 34 0.84 -10.51 -17.96
CA GLU A 34 -0.51 -9.97 -18.07
C GLU A 34 -1.27 -10.22 -16.76
N GLU A 35 -1.75 -9.15 -16.12
CA GLU A 35 -2.50 -9.23 -14.87
C GLU A 35 -3.97 -9.58 -15.13
N VAL A 36 -4.54 -10.40 -14.23
CA VAL A 36 -5.97 -10.70 -14.21
C VAL A 36 -6.71 -9.73 -13.28
N HIS A 37 -7.94 -9.39 -13.67
CA HIS A 37 -8.79 -8.46 -12.92
C HIS A 37 -10.23 -8.99 -12.85
N TYR A 38 -10.59 -9.56 -11.71
CA TYR A 38 -11.97 -9.94 -11.37
C TYR A 38 -12.63 -8.78 -10.63
N LEU A 39 -13.71 -8.23 -11.22
CA LEU A 39 -14.37 -7.03 -10.70
C LEU A 39 -15.13 -7.27 -9.38
N ASP A 40 -15.46 -8.53 -9.10
CA ASP A 40 -16.24 -9.01 -7.97
C ASP A 40 -15.46 -9.97 -7.04
N ASP A 41 -14.18 -10.21 -7.32
CA ASP A 41 -13.32 -11.08 -6.51
C ASP A 41 -11.89 -10.53 -6.47
N LEU A 42 -11.69 -9.50 -5.64
CA LEU A 42 -10.38 -8.90 -5.46
C LEU A 42 -9.37 -9.90 -4.89
N HIS A 43 -9.80 -10.72 -3.94
CA HIS A 43 -8.95 -11.73 -3.30
C HIS A 43 -8.33 -12.66 -4.35
N ARG A 44 -9.13 -13.17 -5.29
CA ARG A 44 -8.64 -13.98 -6.40
C ARG A 44 -7.69 -13.21 -7.31
N SER A 45 -8.03 -11.98 -7.66
CA SER A 45 -7.18 -11.14 -8.54
C SER A 45 -5.77 -10.98 -7.97
N VAL A 46 -5.65 -10.52 -6.72
CA VAL A 46 -4.35 -10.25 -6.11
C VAL A 46 -3.54 -11.52 -5.85
N SER A 47 -4.23 -12.62 -5.51
CA SER A 47 -3.61 -13.92 -5.27
C SER A 47 -3.03 -14.50 -6.57
N GLU A 48 -3.81 -14.52 -7.65
CA GLU A 48 -3.35 -15.01 -8.96
C GLU A 48 -2.24 -14.15 -9.53
N ASN A 49 -2.36 -12.81 -9.47
CA ASN A 49 -1.33 -11.90 -9.94
C ASN A 49 -0.01 -12.05 -9.18
N ALA A 50 -0.04 -12.21 -7.85
CA ALA A 50 1.16 -12.47 -7.07
C ALA A 50 1.82 -13.80 -7.47
N ALA A 51 1.02 -14.86 -7.67
CA ALA A 51 1.52 -16.15 -8.12
C ALA A 51 2.14 -16.09 -9.53
N LEU A 52 1.49 -15.40 -10.49
CA LEU A 52 1.99 -15.21 -11.86
C LEU A 52 3.35 -14.49 -11.86
N LYS A 53 3.45 -13.38 -11.12
CA LYS A 53 4.69 -12.60 -10.95
C LYS A 53 5.80 -13.45 -10.35
N CYS A 54 5.49 -14.24 -9.32
CA CYS A 54 6.44 -15.16 -8.69
C CYS A 54 6.92 -16.24 -9.67
N ALA A 55 6.00 -16.86 -10.42
CA ALA A 55 6.31 -17.93 -11.36
C ALA A 55 7.24 -17.43 -12.49
N TRP A 56 6.95 -16.23 -13.01
CA TRP A 56 7.75 -15.60 -14.07
C TRP A 56 9.21 -15.38 -13.64
N CYS A 57 9.43 -14.76 -12.47
CA CYS A 57 10.79 -14.55 -11.96
C CYS A 57 11.47 -15.87 -11.59
N ARG A 58 10.74 -16.83 -11.02
CA ARG A 58 11.28 -18.14 -10.64
C ARG A 58 11.83 -18.92 -11.83
N ALA A 59 11.19 -18.83 -13.00
CA ALA A 59 11.68 -19.48 -14.21
C ALA A 59 13.05 -18.92 -14.67
N ARG A 60 13.31 -17.64 -14.39
CA ARG A 60 14.56 -16.94 -14.75
C ARG A 60 15.65 -17.13 -13.70
N HIS A 61 15.25 -17.33 -12.45
CA HIS A 61 16.15 -17.43 -11.29
C HIS A 61 15.84 -18.67 -10.43
N PRO A 62 16.02 -19.89 -10.96
CA PRO A 62 15.60 -21.13 -10.29
C PRO A 62 16.33 -21.41 -8.97
N GLY A 63 17.47 -20.76 -8.75
CA GLY A 63 18.29 -20.87 -7.54
C GLY A 63 18.05 -19.77 -6.49
N ALA A 64 17.10 -18.85 -6.72
CA ALA A 64 16.82 -17.73 -5.83
C ALA A 64 15.50 -17.90 -5.05
N VAL A 65 15.37 -17.17 -3.94
CA VAL A 65 14.09 -16.92 -3.29
C VAL A 65 13.39 -15.77 -4.02
N ILE A 66 12.17 -16.01 -4.48
CA ILE A 66 11.37 -15.00 -5.19
C ILE A 66 10.28 -14.49 -4.26
N LEU A 67 10.16 -13.17 -4.12
CA LEU A 67 9.06 -12.48 -3.45
C LEU A 67 8.28 -11.66 -4.46
N ALA A 68 6.99 -11.95 -4.60
CA ALA A 68 6.08 -11.20 -5.45
C ALA A 68 4.88 -10.72 -4.66
N ALA A 69 4.29 -9.60 -5.08
CA ALA A 69 3.04 -9.12 -4.49
C ALA A 69 2.18 -8.36 -5.50
N ASP A 70 0.87 -8.40 -5.26
CA ASP A 70 -0.14 -7.63 -5.96
C ASP A 70 -1.10 -7.00 -4.96
N THR A 71 -1.51 -5.76 -5.19
CA THR A 71 -2.30 -5.00 -4.21
C THR A 71 -3.45 -4.31 -4.92
N GLY A 72 -4.66 -4.45 -4.37
CA GLY A 72 -5.82 -3.74 -4.86
C GLY A 72 -6.74 -3.29 -3.73
N ILE A 73 -7.80 -2.60 -4.11
CA ILE A 73 -8.77 -2.00 -3.20
C ILE A 73 -10.16 -2.53 -3.53
N GLU A 74 -10.91 -2.88 -2.50
CA GLU A 74 -12.31 -3.26 -2.60
C GLU A 74 -13.16 -2.26 -1.82
N PHE A 75 -14.25 -1.82 -2.46
CA PHE A 75 -15.26 -0.98 -1.83
C PHE A 75 -16.65 -1.45 -2.24
N GLU A 76 -17.51 -1.67 -1.25
CA GLU A 76 -18.88 -2.18 -1.44
C GLU A 76 -18.96 -3.44 -2.33
N GLY A 77 -17.99 -4.36 -2.15
CA GLY A 77 -17.91 -5.63 -2.90
C GLY A 77 -17.44 -5.48 -4.34
N ARG A 78 -16.80 -4.36 -4.70
CA ARG A 78 -16.25 -4.12 -6.04
C ARG A 78 -14.77 -3.78 -5.98
N THR A 79 -14.01 -4.36 -6.91
CA THR A 79 -12.61 -4.01 -7.14
C THR A 79 -12.51 -2.58 -7.70
N ILE A 80 -11.74 -1.73 -7.03
CA ILE A 80 -11.42 -0.38 -7.47
C ILE A 80 -10.09 -0.37 -8.20
N MET A 81 -10.12 0.04 -9.46
CA MET A 81 -8.94 0.10 -10.32
C MET A 81 -8.13 1.37 -10.10
N LYS A 82 -7.04 1.53 -10.85
CA LYS A 82 -6.32 2.80 -10.94
C LYS A 82 -7.16 3.81 -11.74
N PRO A 83 -7.22 5.08 -11.33
CA PRO A 83 -7.93 6.10 -12.09
C PRO A 83 -7.20 6.37 -13.41
N ARG A 84 -7.97 6.66 -14.46
CA ARG A 84 -7.48 6.98 -15.80
C ARG A 84 -7.28 8.48 -16.01
N SER A 85 -7.83 9.30 -15.11
CA SER A 85 -7.70 10.76 -15.14
C SER A 85 -7.73 11.36 -13.73
N ARG A 86 -7.40 12.66 -13.61
CA ARG A 86 -7.48 13.37 -12.32
C ARG A 86 -8.93 13.51 -11.86
N GLU A 87 -9.87 13.65 -12.79
CA GLU A 87 -11.30 13.71 -12.50
C GLU A 87 -11.81 12.38 -11.93
N GLU A 88 -11.37 11.26 -12.50
CA GLU A 88 -11.69 9.92 -11.97
C GLU A 88 -11.02 9.69 -10.60
N ALA A 89 -9.79 10.18 -10.40
CA ALA A 89 -9.13 10.17 -9.10
C ALA A 89 -9.94 10.94 -8.04
N ALA A 90 -10.42 12.14 -8.37
CA ALA A 90 -11.28 12.91 -7.47
C ALA A 90 -12.61 12.19 -7.18
N ALA A 91 -13.20 11.52 -8.18
CA ALA A 91 -14.40 10.71 -7.99
C ALA A 91 -14.16 9.54 -7.02
N PHE A 92 -13.02 8.85 -7.10
CA PHE A 92 -12.66 7.79 -6.15
C PHE A 92 -12.49 8.35 -4.73
N LEU A 93 -11.81 9.49 -4.56
CA LEU A 93 -11.64 10.09 -3.23
C LEU A 93 -12.97 10.54 -2.62
N ARG A 94 -13.89 11.11 -3.42
CA ARG A 94 -15.26 11.41 -2.98
C ARG A 94 -16.03 10.16 -2.56
N MET A 95 -15.89 9.08 -3.31
CA MET A 95 -16.54 7.81 -3.01
C MET A 95 -16.08 7.22 -1.68
N PHE A 96 -14.78 7.33 -1.36
CA PHE A 96 -14.24 6.87 -0.08
C PHE A 96 -14.51 7.81 1.10
N SER A 97 -14.78 9.09 0.84
CA SER A 97 -15.05 10.11 1.87
C SER A 97 -16.06 9.62 2.92
N ALA A 98 -15.71 9.72 4.19
CA ALA A 98 -16.48 9.25 5.35
C ALA A 98 -16.80 7.75 5.39
N HIS A 99 -16.21 6.94 4.50
CA HIS A 99 -16.41 5.49 4.44
C HIS A 99 -15.12 4.72 4.76
N THR A 100 -15.30 3.40 4.91
CA THR A 100 -14.20 2.44 5.06
C THR A 100 -14.15 1.55 3.82
N HIS A 101 -12.96 1.32 3.29
CA HIS A 101 -12.69 0.37 2.22
C HIS A 101 -11.61 -0.63 2.65
N THR A 102 -11.50 -1.71 1.87
CA THR A 102 -10.57 -2.82 2.14
C THR A 102 -9.40 -2.75 1.17
N VAL A 103 -8.17 -2.84 1.69
CA VAL A 103 -6.96 -3.04 0.90
C VAL A 103 -6.52 -4.49 1.05
N MET A 104 -6.40 -5.19 -0.07
CA MET A 104 -5.92 -6.58 -0.10
C MET A 104 -4.59 -6.65 -0.84
N THR A 105 -3.60 -7.31 -0.24
CA THR A 105 -2.34 -7.66 -0.91
C THR A 105 -2.16 -9.17 -0.96
N GLY A 106 -2.15 -9.72 -2.17
CA GLY A 106 -1.65 -11.06 -2.43
C GLY A 106 -0.12 -11.05 -2.40
N VAL A 107 0.48 -11.99 -1.68
CA VAL A 107 1.93 -12.16 -1.59
C VAL A 107 2.27 -13.61 -1.89
N ALA A 108 3.28 -13.80 -2.75
CA ALA A 108 3.78 -15.11 -3.13
C ALA A 108 5.27 -15.21 -2.85
N MET A 109 5.71 -16.35 -2.30
CA MET A 109 7.11 -16.66 -2.10
C MET A 109 7.48 -18.02 -2.71
N GLY A 110 8.40 -18.00 -3.67
CA GLY A 110 9.02 -19.20 -4.22
C GLY A 110 10.40 -19.43 -3.59
N VAL A 111 10.67 -20.66 -3.15
CA VAL A 111 12.03 -21.07 -2.72
C VAL A 111 12.59 -22.10 -3.72
N PRO A 112 13.92 -22.19 -3.88
CA PRO A 112 14.53 -23.16 -4.80
C PRO A 112 14.09 -24.59 -4.49
N GLY A 113 13.54 -25.28 -5.50
CA GLY A 113 13.08 -26.67 -5.37
C GLY A 113 11.86 -26.89 -4.45
N GLY A 114 11.26 -25.85 -3.87
CA GLY A 114 10.09 -25.97 -2.99
C GLY A 114 8.79 -25.46 -3.62
N GLU A 115 7.67 -25.71 -2.95
CA GLU A 115 6.36 -25.16 -3.35
C GLU A 115 6.30 -23.64 -3.19
N VAL A 116 5.44 -23.00 -3.99
CA VAL A 116 5.14 -21.57 -3.83
C VAL A 116 4.20 -21.39 -2.65
N ARG A 117 4.59 -20.53 -1.70
CA ARG A 117 3.70 -20.08 -0.63
C ARG A 117 2.88 -18.90 -1.15
N LEU A 118 1.59 -18.87 -0.81
CA LEU A 118 0.66 -17.82 -1.22
C LEU A 118 -0.17 -17.41 -0.01
N HIS A 119 -0.36 -16.11 0.17
CA HIS A 119 -1.19 -15.52 1.22
C HIS A 119 -1.83 -14.25 0.71
N VAL A 120 -3.03 -13.93 1.20
CA VAL A 120 -3.69 -12.64 0.96
C VAL A 120 -3.90 -11.97 2.31
N GLU A 121 -3.27 -10.81 2.49
CA GLU A 121 -3.45 -9.99 3.68
C GLU A 121 -4.52 -8.92 3.41
N SER A 122 -5.34 -8.63 4.42
CA SER A 122 -6.46 -7.68 4.31
C SER A 122 -6.39 -6.63 5.40
N SER A 123 -6.65 -5.38 5.05
CA SER A 123 -6.66 -4.27 6.01
C SER A 123 -7.73 -3.25 5.63
N GLN A 124 -8.34 -2.64 6.63
CA GLN A 124 -9.39 -1.64 6.44
C GLN A 124 -8.79 -0.25 6.58
N VAL A 125 -9.20 0.67 5.71
CA VAL A 125 -8.81 2.08 5.76
C VAL A 125 -10.07 2.92 5.79
N ARG A 126 -10.17 3.81 6.79
CA ARG A 126 -11.27 4.76 6.95
C ARG A 126 -10.81 6.15 6.55
N PHE A 127 -11.58 6.82 5.71
CA PHE A 127 -11.30 8.20 5.35
C PHE A 127 -12.02 9.19 6.25
N TRP A 128 -11.49 10.42 6.32
CA TRP A 128 -12.21 11.56 6.86
C TRP A 128 -13.42 11.91 5.98
N ASP A 129 -14.30 12.76 6.49
CA ASP A 129 -15.26 13.47 5.65
C ASP A 129 -14.51 14.55 4.85
N LEU A 130 -14.30 14.29 3.57
CA LEU A 130 -13.48 15.09 2.67
C LEU A 130 -14.32 16.15 1.97
N THR A 131 -13.82 17.39 2.01
CA THR A 131 -14.31 18.47 1.15
C THR A 131 -13.66 18.39 -0.23
N ASP A 132 -14.30 18.98 -1.23
CA ASP A 132 -13.71 19.13 -2.57
C ASP A 132 -12.36 19.87 -2.52
N GLU A 133 -12.21 20.87 -1.65
CA GLU A 133 -10.95 21.60 -1.47
C GLU A 133 -9.83 20.68 -0.96
N THR A 134 -10.13 19.81 0.01
CA THR A 134 -9.17 18.81 0.50
C THR A 134 -8.74 17.86 -0.61
N ILE A 135 -9.70 17.39 -1.41
CA ILE A 135 -9.47 16.44 -2.53
C ILE A 135 -8.55 17.07 -3.57
N GLU A 136 -8.85 18.29 -4.02
CA GLU A 136 -8.03 19.00 -5.01
C GLU A 136 -6.62 19.29 -4.48
N THR A 137 -6.52 19.70 -3.21
CA THR A 137 -5.24 19.96 -2.54
C THR A 137 -4.38 18.69 -2.44
N TYR A 138 -5.01 17.54 -2.17
CA TYR A 138 -4.33 16.25 -2.10
C TYR A 138 -3.85 15.79 -3.50
N ILE A 139 -4.74 15.84 -4.51
CA ILE A 139 -4.41 15.46 -5.91
C ILE A 139 -3.35 16.39 -6.53
N ALA A 140 -3.18 17.61 -6.01
CA ALA A 140 -2.09 18.50 -6.41
C ALA A 140 -0.72 18.08 -5.87
N GLN A 141 -0.68 17.35 -4.75
CA GLN A 141 0.57 16.94 -4.08
C GLN A 141 0.98 15.50 -4.39
N VAL A 142 0.00 14.65 -4.72
CA VAL A 142 0.18 13.21 -4.87
C VAL A 142 -0.18 12.80 -6.29
N ASN A 143 0.66 12.02 -6.97
CA ASN A 143 0.32 11.44 -8.28
C ASN A 143 -0.73 10.32 -8.11
N PRO A 144 -2.00 10.49 -8.48
CA PRO A 144 -3.03 9.50 -8.16
C PRO A 144 -3.11 8.36 -9.19
N LEU A 145 -2.52 8.53 -10.38
CA LEU A 145 -2.80 7.69 -11.55
C LEU A 145 -2.11 6.32 -11.50
N ASP A 146 -1.03 6.18 -10.74
CA ASP A 146 -0.32 4.91 -10.57
C ASP A 146 -0.82 4.09 -9.36
N ARG A 147 -1.89 4.55 -8.68
CA ARG A 147 -2.37 4.00 -7.41
C ARG A 147 -3.82 3.54 -7.51
N ALA A 148 -4.09 2.30 -7.10
CA ALA A 148 -5.46 1.82 -6.95
C ALA A 148 -6.20 2.72 -5.94
N GLY A 149 -7.43 3.12 -6.27
CA GLY A 149 -8.19 4.05 -5.43
C GLY A 149 -7.63 5.46 -5.30
N ALA A 150 -6.66 5.86 -6.14
CA ALA A 150 -6.17 7.23 -6.26
C ALA A 150 -5.41 7.79 -5.03
N TYR A 151 -4.98 6.95 -4.09
CA TYR A 151 -4.30 7.45 -2.88
C TYR A 151 -3.08 6.64 -2.42
N ASP A 152 -2.24 7.28 -1.61
CA ASP A 152 -1.12 6.68 -0.89
C ASP A 152 -1.24 7.03 0.59
N ILE A 153 -1.16 6.02 1.46
CA ILE A 153 -1.17 6.29 2.91
C ILE A 153 0.15 6.92 3.40
N ASN A 154 1.25 6.82 2.63
CA ASN A 154 2.54 7.40 2.99
C ASN A 154 2.70 8.85 2.54
N GLU A 155 2.05 9.24 1.45
CA GLU A 155 2.20 10.57 0.85
C GLU A 155 0.94 11.38 1.11
N CYS A 156 1.02 12.34 2.03
CA CYS A 156 -0.10 13.19 2.45
C CYS A 156 -1.31 12.39 2.99
N GLY A 157 -1.09 11.18 3.50
CA GLY A 157 -2.14 10.30 4.01
C GLY A 157 -2.93 10.92 5.17
N GLU A 158 -2.29 11.77 5.98
CA GLU A 158 -2.92 12.51 7.08
C GLU A 158 -4.05 13.45 6.64
N MET A 159 -4.06 13.86 5.38
CA MET A 159 -5.13 14.71 4.82
C MET A 159 -6.43 13.94 4.59
N ILE A 160 -6.35 12.63 4.33
CA ILE A 160 -7.48 11.84 3.84
C ILE A 160 -7.83 10.65 4.74
N VAL A 161 -6.85 10.06 5.44
CA VAL A 161 -7.03 8.86 6.27
C VAL A 161 -7.35 9.24 7.71
N ALA A 162 -8.53 8.82 8.18
CA ALA A 162 -8.98 8.95 9.56
C ALA A 162 -8.49 7.82 10.47
N GLY A 163 -8.07 6.70 9.89
CA GLY A 163 -7.50 5.57 10.61
C GLY A 163 -7.52 4.30 9.77
N TYR A 164 -6.90 3.24 10.27
CA TYR A 164 -6.90 1.94 9.62
C TYR A 164 -6.89 0.81 10.66
N GLU A 165 -7.35 -0.38 10.25
CA GLU A 165 -7.26 -1.62 11.01
C GLU A 165 -6.52 -2.68 10.18
N GLY A 166 -5.57 -3.39 10.79
CA GLY A 166 -4.76 -4.41 10.11
C GLY A 166 -3.30 -3.98 9.91
N SER A 167 -2.65 -4.54 8.90
CA SER A 167 -1.24 -4.29 8.61
C SER A 167 -1.06 -2.99 7.82
N TYR A 168 -0.26 -2.07 8.37
CA TYR A 168 0.13 -0.86 7.65
C TYR A 168 0.94 -1.19 6.39
N THR A 169 1.85 -2.15 6.48
CA THR A 169 2.71 -2.53 5.36
C THR A 169 1.91 -3.25 4.25
N ASN A 170 0.83 -3.96 4.60
CA ASN A 170 -0.17 -4.42 3.65
C ASN A 170 -0.81 -3.25 2.88
N ILE A 171 -1.25 -2.20 3.58
CA ILE A 171 -1.86 -1.01 2.94
C ILE A 171 -0.87 -0.34 1.97
N VAL A 172 0.41 -0.28 2.34
CA VAL A 172 1.48 0.26 1.48
C VAL A 172 1.77 -0.67 0.28
N GLY A 173 1.54 -1.97 0.43
CA GLY A 173 1.53 -2.94 -0.66
C GLY A 173 2.47 -4.14 -0.50
N LEU A 174 3.05 -4.37 0.68
CA LEU A 174 3.80 -5.58 1.00
C LEU A 174 3.64 -5.92 2.50
N PRO A 175 2.87 -6.96 2.87
CA PRO A 175 2.64 -7.33 4.28
C PRO A 175 3.93 -7.88 4.91
N MET A 176 4.73 -7.01 5.50
CA MET A 176 6.07 -7.33 6.03
C MET A 176 6.02 -8.28 7.22
N GLU A 177 4.91 -8.34 7.95
CA GLU A 177 4.70 -9.32 9.01
C GLU A 177 4.70 -10.75 8.43
N VAL A 178 4.04 -10.96 7.28
CA VAL A 178 3.99 -12.24 6.57
C VAL A 178 5.32 -12.54 5.89
N VAL A 179 5.87 -11.57 5.16
CA VAL A 179 7.15 -11.71 4.44
C VAL A 179 8.29 -12.01 5.41
N GLY A 180 8.37 -11.28 6.53
CA GLY A 180 9.38 -11.49 7.56
C GLY A 180 9.29 -12.88 8.18
N ALA A 181 8.09 -13.35 8.51
CA ALA A 181 7.88 -14.70 9.05
C ALA A 181 8.35 -15.79 8.07
N TRP A 182 8.03 -15.62 6.77
CA TRP A 182 8.44 -16.54 5.72
C TRP A 182 9.95 -16.59 5.52
N LEU A 183 10.62 -15.43 5.48
CA LEU A 183 12.07 -15.34 5.28
C LEU A 183 12.89 -15.87 6.48
N VAL A 184 12.39 -15.69 7.71
CA VAL A 184 13.07 -16.16 8.93
C VAL A 184 12.82 -17.66 9.19
N GLY A 185 11.93 -18.30 8.42
CA GLY A 185 11.65 -19.74 8.56
C GLY A 185 10.72 -20.09 9.72
N ARG A 186 9.92 -19.14 10.22
CA ARG A 186 8.81 -19.46 11.13
C ARG A 186 7.61 -19.86 10.28
N GLY A 187 7.59 -21.13 9.87
CA GLY A 187 6.39 -21.76 9.31
C GLY A 187 5.28 -21.77 10.35
N GLU A 188 4.13 -21.23 9.97
CA GLU A 188 2.77 -21.54 10.41
C GLU A 188 2.46 -21.56 11.92
N GLY A 189 1.63 -20.60 12.35
CA GLY A 189 0.80 -20.73 13.54
C GLY A 189 1.00 -19.66 14.62
N ASP A 190 0.69 -18.40 14.32
CA ASP A 190 0.00 -17.52 15.28
C ASP A 190 -0.55 -16.31 14.54
N SER A 191 -1.87 -16.09 14.59
CA SER A 191 -2.45 -14.83 14.12
C SER A 191 -1.77 -13.67 14.83
N PRO A 192 -1.39 -12.58 14.15
CA PRO A 192 -1.01 -11.37 14.85
C PRO A 192 -2.25 -10.91 15.64
N ARG A 193 -2.15 -10.99 16.97
CA ARG A 193 -3.06 -10.30 17.89
C ARG A 193 -3.18 -8.86 17.40
N ARG A 194 -4.42 -8.41 17.22
CA ARG A 194 -4.79 -7.03 16.89
C ARG A 194 -3.89 -6.08 17.68
N HIS A 195 -3.04 -5.35 16.97
CA HIS A 195 -2.47 -4.14 17.53
C HIS A 195 -3.61 -3.11 17.59
N GLU A 196 -4.19 -2.94 18.78
CA GLU A 196 -4.99 -1.76 19.07
C GLU A 196 -4.08 -0.54 18.87
N GLY A 197 -4.33 0.17 17.77
CA GLY A 197 -3.64 1.41 17.46
C GLY A 197 -3.84 2.42 18.59
N THR A 198 -2.74 3.01 19.02
CA THR A 198 -2.64 4.06 20.03
C THR A 198 -3.73 5.12 19.87
N GLU A 199 -4.69 5.16 20.80
CA GLU A 199 -5.52 6.33 21.02
C GLU A 199 -4.60 7.51 21.37
N LYS A 200 -4.55 8.54 20.52
CA LYS A 200 -4.11 9.87 20.98
C LYS A 200 -5.17 10.40 21.96
N ARG A 201 -5.03 10.03 23.24
CA ARG A 201 -5.81 10.63 24.33
C ARG A 201 -5.35 12.07 24.52
N SER A 202 -6.22 13.03 24.23
CA SER A 202 -6.16 14.35 24.87
C SER A 202 -7.00 14.28 26.15
N ALA A 203 -6.35 14.50 27.28
CA ALA A 203 -7.01 14.68 28.58
C ALA A 203 -7.38 16.16 28.74
N GLY A 204 -8.62 16.43 29.17
CA GLY A 204 -9.04 17.78 29.55
C GLY A 204 -10.55 17.94 29.66
N GLU A 205 -11.14 17.47 30.75
CA GLU A 205 -12.57 17.56 31.04
C GLU A 205 -12.96 18.92 31.68
N ARG A 206 -14.19 19.39 31.34
CA ARG A 206 -15.06 20.42 32.00
C ARG A 206 -14.78 21.88 31.57
N LYS A 207 -15.77 22.70 31.19
CA LYS A 207 -17.11 22.93 31.77
C LYS A 207 -18.01 23.71 30.77
N ARG A 208 -19.34 23.57 30.90
CA ARG A 208 -20.36 24.22 30.05
C ARG A 208 -20.38 25.74 30.19
N SER A 209 -20.52 26.45 29.08
CA SER A 209 -21.31 27.70 28.93
C SER A 209 -21.58 27.96 27.45
N ARG A 210 -22.81 28.42 27.15
CA ARG A 210 -23.30 28.85 25.83
C ARG A 210 -22.43 29.97 25.24
N GLU A 211 -22.17 29.94 23.93
CA GLU A 211 -22.42 31.01 22.93
C GLU A 211 -21.70 30.70 21.60
N SER A 212 -22.19 31.34 20.54
CA SER A 212 -22.00 31.12 19.10
C SER A 212 -20.59 31.32 18.53
N ALA A 213 -20.41 30.73 17.33
CA ALA A 213 -19.55 31.15 16.18
C ALA A 213 -18.22 30.41 15.95
N GLY A 214 -18.08 29.89 14.72
CA GLY A 214 -16.82 29.75 13.98
C GLY A 214 -16.16 28.37 13.96
N ASP A 215 -16.57 27.51 13.02
CA ASP A 215 -15.77 26.33 12.64
C ASP A 215 -14.55 26.76 11.83
N GLY A 216 -13.37 26.69 12.46
CA GLY A 216 -12.08 26.86 11.81
C GLY A 216 -11.31 25.54 11.85
N ILE A 217 -11.12 24.93 10.68
CA ILE A 217 -10.11 23.87 10.49
C ILE A 217 -8.72 24.51 10.71
N PRO A 218 -7.77 23.85 11.40
CA PRO A 218 -6.44 24.41 11.59
C PRO A 218 -5.72 24.57 10.24
N SER A 219 -5.28 25.81 9.98
CA SER A 219 -4.43 26.17 8.85
C SER A 219 -3.09 25.44 8.94
N PHE A 220 -2.83 24.53 8.00
CA PHE A 220 -1.50 23.99 7.78
C PHE A 220 -0.80 24.83 6.71
N ALA A 221 -0.23 25.96 7.14
CA ALA A 221 0.68 26.75 6.33
C ALA A 221 2.13 26.63 6.85
N LYS A 222 2.99 26.09 5.97
CA LYS A 222 4.46 26.15 5.91
C LYS A 222 5.29 25.26 6.86
N ALA A 223 5.89 24.23 6.25
CA ALA A 223 7.35 24.12 6.14
C ALA A 223 7.72 23.31 4.88
N ALA A 224 7.73 23.98 3.72
CA ALA A 224 8.41 23.49 2.54
C ALA A 224 9.81 24.13 2.52
N GLU A 225 10.80 23.41 3.04
CA GLU A 225 12.21 23.64 2.71
C GLU A 225 12.71 22.39 2.00
N GLY A 226 13.22 22.61 0.79
CA GLY A 226 13.39 21.59 -0.23
C GLY A 226 14.41 20.52 0.12
N LYS A 227 14.03 19.27 -0.15
CA LYS A 227 14.99 18.23 -0.57
C LYS A 227 14.78 18.01 -2.06
N PRO A 228 15.84 18.01 -2.89
CA PRO A 228 15.70 17.80 -4.32
C PRO A 228 15.16 16.40 -4.61
N SER A 229 14.24 16.34 -5.57
CA SER A 229 13.78 15.10 -6.21
C SER A 229 14.96 14.43 -6.92
N PRO A 230 15.18 13.11 -6.76
CA PRO A 230 16.27 12.41 -7.44
C PRO A 230 15.98 12.09 -8.92
N TYR A 231 14.95 12.68 -9.53
CA TYR A 231 14.51 12.35 -10.90
C TYR A 231 14.82 13.40 -11.98
N ASP A 232 15.62 14.43 -11.69
CA ASP A 232 16.19 15.27 -12.74
C ASP A 232 17.57 14.74 -13.19
N SER A 233 17.54 13.81 -14.12
CA SER A 233 18.59 13.67 -15.14
C SER A 233 17.98 13.05 -16.40
N HIS A 234 17.40 13.91 -17.24
CA HIS A 234 17.39 13.67 -18.68
C HIS A 234 18.81 13.94 -19.18
N ASP A 235 19.53 12.89 -19.58
CA ASP A 235 20.60 13.01 -20.55
C ASP A 235 20.33 12.04 -21.69
N VAL A 236 19.65 12.57 -22.69
CA VAL A 236 19.68 12.09 -24.07
C VAL A 236 20.89 12.75 -24.72
N VAL A 237 21.95 11.99 -25.00
CA VAL A 237 22.90 12.33 -26.06
C VAL A 237 23.43 11.04 -26.70
N LEU A 238 23.01 10.84 -27.96
CA LEU A 238 23.56 10.04 -29.09
C LEU A 238 24.11 8.62 -28.84
#